data_AF-A0A8J9VNT2-F1
#
_entry.id   AF-A0A8J9VNT2-F1
#
_cell.length_a   1.000
_cell.length_b   1.000
_cell.length_c   1.000
_cell.angle_alpha   90.00
_cell.angle_beta   90.00
_cell.angle_gamma   90.00
#
_symmetry.space_group_name_H-M   'P 1'
#
loop_
_entity.id
_entity.type
_entity.pdbx_description
1 polymer ?
#
loop_
_entity_poly.entity_id
_entity_poly.type
_entity_poly.pdbx_seq_one_letter_code
_entity_poly.pdbx_strand_id
1 'polypeptide(L)'
;MGQNMEWLLTKLDEKLNQQALIITTNVTSNVMQALDEKMKTLLEENNTLKTRITQLEHKIESMEKDKRKNNLVFFGIEEKEKTEYELVDYLKDIIVEMGVHLESHEIAKIYRIGQPSNKNRPIVASFTTTWKKHLIQRSKSNLPQGIYLKEDYPKEVLETRKKLLPLLEEERKKGNLAYLKYNKLVVKNPKDSNREKRKRDKTESPEAPPTNIKKKQINDKRGPSTM
;
A
#
# COMPACT_ATOMS: atom_id res chain seq x y z
N MET A 1 48.06 -80.00 -14.69
CA MET A 1 48.27 -78.84 -13.79
C MET A 1 47.73 -77.52 -14.35
N GLY A 2 47.77 -77.26 -15.66
CA GLY A 2 47.30 -75.98 -16.25
C GLY A 2 45.81 -75.65 -16.01
N GLN A 3 44.90 -76.61 -16.20
CA GLN A 3 43.44 -76.37 -16.06
C GLN A 3 43.01 -75.93 -14.64
N ASN A 4 43.62 -76.49 -13.59
CA ASN A 4 43.32 -76.07 -12.21
C ASN A 4 43.81 -74.66 -11.91
N MET A 5 44.94 -74.25 -12.48
CA MET A 5 45.48 -72.90 -12.32
C MET A 5 44.62 -71.87 -13.08
N GLU A 6 44.15 -72.23 -14.28
CA GLU A 6 43.27 -71.41 -15.10
C GLU A 6 41.87 -71.22 -14.45
N TRP A 7 41.33 -72.28 -13.83
CA TRP A 7 40.12 -72.19 -13.01
C TRP A 7 40.31 -71.31 -11.75
N LEU A 8 41.49 -71.36 -11.13
CA LEU A 8 41.82 -70.52 -9.97
C LEU A 8 41.91 -69.04 -10.35
N LEU A 9 42.54 -68.73 -11.49
CA LEU A 9 42.65 -67.36 -12.01
C LEU A 9 41.28 -66.77 -12.36
N THR A 10 40.44 -67.54 -13.03
CA THR A 10 39.06 -67.10 -13.37
C THR A 10 38.21 -66.84 -12.12
N LYS A 11 38.31 -67.70 -11.09
CA LYS A 11 37.63 -67.51 -9.80
C LYS A 11 38.12 -66.25 -9.06
N LEU A 12 39.42 -65.97 -9.15
CA LEU A 12 40.03 -64.79 -8.55
C LEU A 12 39.54 -63.51 -9.24
N ASP A 13 39.44 -63.54 -10.56
CA ASP A 13 38.96 -62.43 -11.38
C ASP A 13 37.46 -62.15 -11.13
N GLU A 14 36.62 -63.20 -11.02
CA GLU A 14 35.23 -63.06 -10.57
C GLU A 14 35.13 -62.39 -9.18
N LYS A 15 35.98 -62.79 -8.23
CA LYS A 15 36.00 -62.21 -6.88
C LYS A 15 36.46 -60.75 -6.89
N LEU A 16 37.46 -60.41 -7.68
CA LEU A 16 37.93 -59.03 -7.86
C LEU A 16 36.85 -58.15 -8.49
N ASN A 17 36.17 -58.65 -9.52
CA ASN A 17 35.05 -57.94 -10.17
C ASN A 17 33.86 -57.75 -9.22
N GLN A 18 33.53 -58.75 -8.40
CA GLN A 18 32.50 -58.64 -7.36
C GLN A 18 32.88 -57.56 -6.31
N GLN A 19 34.13 -57.55 -5.85
CA GLN A 19 34.60 -56.53 -4.92
C GLN A 19 34.59 -55.13 -5.55
N ALA A 20 35.01 -54.99 -6.81
CA ALA A 20 34.96 -53.72 -7.54
C ALA A 20 33.53 -53.20 -7.68
N LEU A 21 32.56 -54.07 -7.97
CA LEU A 21 31.12 -53.74 -7.99
C LEU A 21 30.63 -53.24 -6.64
N ILE A 22 30.95 -53.95 -5.54
CA ILE A 22 30.52 -53.56 -4.20
C ILE A 22 31.12 -52.21 -3.79
N ILE A 23 32.40 -52.01 -4.05
CA ILE A 23 33.09 -50.75 -3.75
C ILE A 23 32.48 -49.61 -4.55
N THR A 24 32.29 -49.79 -5.87
CA THR A 24 31.68 -48.77 -6.72
C THR A 24 30.26 -48.45 -6.28
N THR A 25 29.41 -49.44 -5.99
CA THR A 25 28.05 -49.19 -5.50
C THR A 25 28.03 -48.44 -4.18
N ASN A 26 28.92 -48.78 -3.24
CA ASN A 26 29.00 -48.11 -1.94
C ASN A 26 29.49 -46.67 -2.10
N VAL A 27 30.52 -46.43 -2.92
CA VAL A 27 31.03 -45.09 -3.21
C VAL A 27 29.95 -44.26 -3.91
N THR A 28 29.28 -44.80 -4.93
CA THR A 28 28.20 -44.11 -5.63
C THR A 28 27.03 -43.78 -4.70
N SER A 29 26.63 -44.70 -3.82
CA SER A 29 25.58 -44.45 -2.82
C SER A 29 25.96 -43.33 -1.84
N ASN A 30 27.19 -43.34 -1.32
CA ASN A 30 27.67 -42.31 -0.40
C ASN A 30 27.74 -40.94 -1.09
N VAL A 31 28.23 -40.89 -2.33
CA VAL A 31 28.27 -39.66 -3.13
C VAL A 31 26.86 -39.16 -3.43
N MET A 32 25.92 -40.06 -3.75
CA MET A 32 24.53 -39.70 -4.00
C MET A 32 23.86 -39.12 -2.75
N GLN A 33 24.07 -39.75 -1.59
CA GLN A 33 23.57 -39.23 -0.31
C GLN A 33 24.13 -37.84 0.00
N ALA A 34 25.44 -37.64 -0.15
CA ALA A 34 26.07 -36.33 0.05
C ALA A 34 25.56 -35.27 -0.94
N LEU A 35 25.24 -35.68 -2.18
CA LEU A 35 24.64 -34.80 -3.19
C LEU A 35 23.20 -34.42 -2.81
N ASP A 36 22.39 -35.39 -2.37
CA ASP A 36 21.00 -35.18 -1.95
C ASP A 36 20.90 -34.26 -0.73
N GLU A 37 21.80 -34.44 0.24
CA GLU A 37 21.91 -33.54 1.40
C GLU A 37 22.21 -32.11 0.96
N LYS A 38 23.21 -31.91 0.09
CA LYS A 38 23.52 -30.58 -0.46
C LYS A 38 22.38 -30.01 -1.30
N MET A 39 21.66 -30.85 -2.04
CA MET A 39 20.51 -30.43 -2.84
C MET A 39 19.37 -29.95 -1.92
N LYS A 40 19.15 -30.64 -0.81
CA LYS A 40 18.16 -30.26 0.20
C LYS A 40 18.52 -28.95 0.87
N THR A 41 19.78 -28.75 1.28
CA THR A 41 20.22 -27.47 1.87
C THR A 41 20.06 -26.32 0.88
N LEU A 42 20.41 -26.53 -0.40
CA LEU A 42 20.23 -25.53 -1.45
C LEU A 42 18.75 -25.18 -1.68
N LEU A 43 17.85 -26.18 -1.63
CA LEU A 43 16.40 -25.95 -1.75
C LEU A 43 15.86 -25.15 -0.56
N GLU A 44 16.29 -25.47 0.65
CA GLU A 44 15.93 -24.74 1.86
C GLU A 44 16.40 -23.29 1.78
N GLU A 45 17.68 -23.06 1.44
CA GLU A 45 18.22 -21.73 1.20
C GLU A 45 17.44 -20.97 0.12
N ASN A 46 17.13 -21.62 -1.01
CA ASN A 46 16.36 -20.99 -2.09
C ASN A 46 14.96 -20.54 -1.62
N ASN A 47 14.29 -21.35 -0.81
CA ASN A 47 12.99 -21.00 -0.24
C ASN A 47 13.09 -19.85 0.77
N THR A 48 14.13 -19.82 1.60
CA THR A 48 14.37 -18.69 2.52
C THR A 48 14.66 -17.40 1.75
N LEU A 49 15.44 -17.47 0.68
CA LEU A 49 15.74 -16.32 -0.18
C LEU A 49 14.49 -15.80 -0.88
N LYS A 50 13.67 -16.67 -1.47
CA LYS A 50 12.37 -16.30 -2.05
C LYS A 50 11.48 -15.59 -1.04
N THR A 51 11.38 -16.15 0.17
CA THR A 51 10.59 -15.54 1.26
C THR A 51 11.12 -14.14 1.60
N ARG A 52 12.44 -13.99 1.73
CA ARG A 52 13.05 -12.69 2.02
C ARG A 52 12.86 -11.68 0.89
N ILE A 53 12.92 -12.11 -0.37
CA ILE A 53 12.63 -11.25 -1.53
C ILE A 53 11.20 -10.72 -1.44
N THR A 54 10.20 -11.58 -1.24
CA THR A 54 8.80 -11.14 -1.11
C THR A 54 8.59 -10.17 0.05
N GLN A 55 9.25 -10.40 1.19
CA GLN A 55 9.20 -9.48 2.34
C GLN A 55 9.83 -8.12 2.02
N LEU A 56 10.95 -8.10 1.31
CA LEU A 56 11.62 -6.87 0.88
C LEU A 56 10.78 -6.10 -0.13
N GLU A 57 10.17 -6.78 -1.09
CA GLU A 57 9.25 -6.18 -2.06
C GLU A 57 8.07 -5.50 -1.36
N HIS A 58 7.41 -6.18 -0.42
CA HIS A 58 6.34 -5.59 0.38
C HIS A 58 6.81 -4.40 1.21
N LYS A 59 8.02 -4.45 1.77
CA LYS A 59 8.59 -3.33 2.53
C LYS A 59 8.86 -2.12 1.63
N ILE A 60 9.39 -2.34 0.44
CA ILE A 60 9.62 -1.29 -0.56
C ILE A 60 8.28 -0.67 -0.97
N GLU A 61 7.27 -1.47 -1.28
CA GLU A 61 5.92 -0.98 -1.64
C GLU A 61 5.34 -0.10 -0.52
N SER A 62 5.45 -0.55 0.74
CA SER A 62 4.98 0.23 1.89
C SER A 62 5.72 1.56 2.03
N MET A 63 7.05 1.55 1.88
CA MET A 63 7.87 2.76 1.95
C MET A 63 7.55 3.75 0.83
N GLU A 64 7.37 3.27 -0.41
CA GLU A 64 6.99 4.13 -1.53
C GLU A 64 5.61 4.74 -1.30
N LYS A 65 4.66 3.94 -0.82
CA LYS A 65 3.33 4.41 -0.45
C LYS A 65 3.39 5.48 0.62
N ASP A 66 4.20 5.29 1.67
CA ASP A 66 4.37 6.28 2.73
C ASP A 66 5.04 7.56 2.24
N LYS A 67 6.00 7.47 1.33
CA LYS A 67 6.65 8.64 0.71
C LYS A 67 5.68 9.45 -0.16
N ARG A 68 4.76 8.78 -0.86
CA ARG A 68 3.80 9.42 -1.78
C ARG A 68 2.44 9.71 -1.15
N LYS A 69 2.18 9.27 0.09
CA LYS A 69 0.84 9.36 0.72
C LYS A 69 0.31 10.78 0.81
N ASN A 70 1.20 11.77 0.98
CA ASN A 70 0.84 13.18 1.08
C ASN A 70 1.01 13.94 -0.24
N ASN A 71 1.34 13.24 -1.33
CA ASN A 71 1.57 13.87 -2.62
C ASN A 71 0.27 13.96 -3.42
N LEU A 72 0.12 15.08 -4.12
CA LEU A 72 -0.89 15.29 -5.13
C LEU A 72 -0.23 15.77 -6.42
N VAL A 73 -0.82 15.37 -7.55
CA VAL A 73 -0.35 15.74 -8.89
C VAL A 73 -1.40 16.64 -9.55
N PHE A 74 -0.98 17.84 -9.87
CA PHE A 74 -1.77 18.86 -10.56
C PHE A 74 -1.40 18.87 -12.04
N PHE A 75 -2.41 18.89 -12.90
CA PHE A 75 -2.26 18.92 -14.35
C PHE A 75 -2.98 20.14 -14.92
N GLY A 76 -2.48 20.65 -16.06
CA GLY A 76 -3.11 21.78 -16.76
C GLY A 76 -2.59 23.16 -16.35
N ILE A 77 -1.65 23.23 -15.41
CA ILE A 77 -1.07 24.49 -14.92
C ILE A 77 0.00 25.02 -15.88
N GLU A 78 -0.19 26.25 -16.36
CA GLU A 78 0.71 26.95 -17.28
C GLU A 78 2.12 27.15 -16.69
N GLU A 79 3.15 27.05 -17.53
CA GLU A 79 4.56 27.23 -17.11
C GLU A 79 4.96 28.71 -17.16
N LYS A 80 4.52 29.48 -16.16
CA LYS A 80 4.89 30.90 -16.02
C LYS A 80 6.00 31.13 -15.00
N GLU A 81 6.25 30.16 -14.13
CA GLU A 81 7.16 30.31 -12.99
C GLU A 81 8.61 30.06 -13.39
N LYS A 82 9.50 30.89 -12.86
CA LYS A 82 10.96 30.75 -13.01
C LYS A 82 11.59 30.16 -11.76
N THR A 83 10.95 30.34 -10.60
CA THR A 83 11.47 29.93 -9.29
C THR A 83 10.50 29.05 -8.52
N GLU A 84 11.00 28.21 -7.61
CA GLU A 84 10.18 27.36 -6.74
C GLU A 84 9.21 28.17 -5.86
N TYR A 85 9.62 29.34 -5.35
CA TYR A 85 8.75 30.22 -4.55
C TYR A 85 7.51 30.69 -5.33
N GLU A 86 7.70 31.10 -6.59
CA GLU A 86 6.59 31.50 -7.47
C GLU A 86 5.63 30.34 -7.73
N LEU A 87 6.15 29.10 -7.81
CA LEU A 87 5.35 27.90 -7.97
C LEU A 87 4.51 27.59 -6.72
N VAL A 88 5.07 27.83 -5.53
CA VAL A 88 4.34 27.71 -4.26
C VAL A 88 3.20 28.72 -4.21
N ASP A 89 3.48 29.99 -4.52
CA ASP A 89 2.47 31.06 -4.48
C ASP A 89 1.37 30.81 -5.52
N TYR A 90 1.74 30.43 -6.75
CA TYR A 90 0.78 30.12 -7.80
C TYR A 90 -0.12 28.92 -7.42
N LEU A 91 0.45 27.86 -6.84
CA LEU A 91 -0.34 26.73 -6.37
C LEU A 91 -1.25 27.11 -5.20
N LYS A 92 -0.77 27.97 -4.30
CA LYS A 92 -1.53 28.48 -3.17
C LYS A 92 -2.75 29.27 -3.65
N ASP A 93 -2.59 30.14 -4.63
CA ASP A 93 -3.69 30.94 -5.20
C ASP A 93 -4.77 30.02 -5.78
N ILE A 94 -4.39 29.01 -6.57
CA ILE A 94 -5.34 28.01 -7.13
C ILE A 94 -6.09 27.27 -6.01
N ILE A 95 -5.41 26.92 -4.92
CA ILE A 95 -6.03 26.17 -3.81
C ILE A 95 -6.97 27.06 -2.99
N VAL A 96 -6.64 28.35 -2.84
CA VAL A 96 -7.49 29.34 -2.19
C VAL A 96 -8.73 29.63 -3.03
N GLU A 97 -8.60 29.75 -4.35
CA GLU A 97 -9.73 29.90 -5.29
C GLU A 97 -10.72 28.72 -5.19
N MET A 98 -10.21 27.52 -4.96
CA MET A 98 -11.01 26.31 -4.74
C MET A 98 -11.79 26.32 -3.39
N GLY A 99 -11.47 27.26 -2.50
CA GLY A 99 -12.10 27.44 -1.19
C GLY A 99 -11.40 26.72 -0.04
N VAL A 100 -10.12 26.36 -0.21
CA VAL A 100 -9.31 25.73 0.85
C VAL A 100 -8.22 26.69 1.30
N HIS A 101 -8.20 27.01 2.60
CA HIS A 101 -7.11 27.80 3.14
C HIS A 101 -5.83 26.96 3.19
N LEU A 102 -4.77 27.49 2.57
CA LEU A 102 -3.44 26.91 2.55
C LEU A 102 -2.39 27.97 2.88
N GLU A 103 -1.50 27.62 3.79
CA GLU A 103 -0.32 28.42 4.10
C GLU A 103 0.92 27.86 3.38
N SER A 104 1.87 28.73 3.02
CA SER A 104 3.04 28.32 2.23
C SER A 104 3.90 27.25 2.94
N HIS A 105 3.93 27.25 4.27
CA HIS A 105 4.67 26.27 5.08
C HIS A 105 4.01 24.87 5.12
N GLU A 106 2.76 24.74 4.68
CA GLU A 106 2.06 23.45 4.62
C GLU A 106 2.46 22.64 3.37
N ILE A 107 3.17 23.27 2.43
CA ILE A 107 3.79 22.62 1.27
C ILE A 107 5.22 22.26 1.67
N ALA A 108 5.49 20.96 1.76
CA ALA A 108 6.80 20.44 2.13
C ALA A 108 7.78 20.43 0.94
N LYS A 109 7.29 20.06 -0.24
CA LYS A 109 8.08 19.99 -1.49
C LYS A 109 7.19 20.25 -2.68
N ILE A 110 7.71 20.94 -3.69
CA ILE A 110 7.00 21.17 -4.95
C ILE A 110 7.96 21.08 -6.13
N TYR A 111 7.56 20.41 -7.20
CA TYR A 111 8.37 20.33 -8.41
C TYR A 111 7.52 19.92 -9.62
N ARG A 112 7.96 20.29 -10.83
CA ARG A 112 7.37 19.82 -12.08
C ARG A 112 7.98 18.49 -12.51
N ILE A 113 7.15 17.57 -13.02
CA ILE A 113 7.61 16.29 -13.58
C ILE A 113 7.81 16.44 -15.09
N GLY A 114 8.95 15.93 -15.57
CA GLY A 114 9.20 15.71 -17.00
C GLY A 114 10.03 16.79 -17.66
N GLN A 115 10.41 16.51 -18.91
CA GLN A 115 11.20 17.42 -19.74
C GLN A 115 10.33 18.57 -20.27
N PRO A 116 10.89 19.80 -20.39
CA PRO A 116 10.19 20.92 -20.99
C PRO A 116 9.72 20.56 -22.40
N SER A 117 8.45 20.81 -22.69
CA SER A 117 7.83 20.51 -23.99
C SER A 117 6.76 21.55 -24.29
N ASN A 118 6.08 21.43 -25.43
CA ASN A 118 4.95 22.30 -25.81
C ASN A 118 3.70 22.10 -24.93
N LYS A 119 3.71 21.11 -24.03
CA LYS A 119 2.59 20.82 -23.11
C LYS A 119 3.01 21.18 -21.69
N ASN A 120 2.08 21.80 -20.97
CA ASN A 120 2.21 22.12 -19.55
C ASN A 120 2.59 20.87 -18.73
N ARG A 121 3.76 20.90 -18.08
CA ARG A 121 4.22 19.79 -17.22
C ARG A 121 3.39 19.68 -15.95
N PRO A 122 3.07 18.46 -15.48
CA PRO A 122 2.38 18.26 -14.21
C PRO A 122 3.24 18.71 -13.02
N ILE A 123 2.59 19.26 -11.99
CA ILE A 123 3.23 19.64 -10.72
C ILE A 123 2.94 18.58 -9.68
N VAL A 124 3.96 18.12 -8.96
CA VAL A 124 3.81 17.36 -7.72
C VAL A 124 3.96 18.31 -6.55
N ALA A 125 2.96 18.33 -5.68
CA ALA A 125 3.04 18.99 -4.40
C ALA A 125 2.93 17.95 -3.27
N SER A 126 3.92 17.95 -2.39
CA SER A 126 3.93 17.18 -1.16
C SER A 126 3.45 18.06 -0.02
N PHE A 127 2.39 17.66 0.67
CA PHE A 127 1.87 18.39 1.83
C PHE A 127 2.44 17.84 3.14
N THR A 128 2.56 18.71 4.14
CA THR A 128 3.04 18.32 5.48
C THR A 128 2.06 17.35 6.14
N THR A 129 0.75 17.58 6.02
CA THR A 129 -0.28 16.74 6.64
C THR A 129 -1.17 16.02 5.62
N THR A 130 -1.51 14.75 5.91
CA THR A 130 -2.45 13.98 5.09
C THR A 130 -3.86 14.58 5.13
N TRP A 131 -4.22 15.25 6.23
CA TRP A 131 -5.50 15.95 6.36
C TRP A 131 -5.67 17.06 5.32
N LYS A 132 -4.64 17.90 5.13
CA LYS A 132 -4.65 18.94 4.09
C LYS A 132 -4.78 18.36 2.69
N LYS A 133 -4.06 17.26 2.39
CA LYS A 133 -4.27 16.50 1.15
C LYS A 133 -5.73 16.11 0.96
N HIS A 134 -6.38 15.51 1.97
CA HIS A 134 -7.78 15.09 1.86
C HIS A 134 -8.74 16.26 1.68
N LEU A 135 -8.48 17.40 2.34
CA LEU A 135 -9.27 18.61 2.22
C LEU A 135 -9.24 19.17 0.79
N ILE A 136 -8.05 19.23 0.19
CA ILE A 136 -7.85 19.61 -1.22
C ILE A 136 -8.53 18.61 -2.15
N GLN A 137 -8.39 17.31 -1.87
CA GLN A 137 -9.01 16.27 -2.70
C GLN A 137 -10.54 16.30 -2.66
N ARG A 138 -11.14 16.71 -1.53
CA ARG A 138 -12.59 16.85 -1.37
C ARG A 138 -13.14 18.01 -2.20
N SER A 139 -12.37 19.09 -2.32
CA SER A 139 -12.75 20.32 -3.02
C SER A 139 -12.38 20.33 -4.50
N LYS A 140 -11.83 19.22 -5.03
CA LYS A 140 -11.46 19.04 -6.45
C LYS A 140 -12.55 19.37 -7.48
N SER A 141 -13.83 19.42 -7.10
CA SER A 141 -14.93 19.83 -7.99
C SER A 141 -14.91 21.32 -8.31
N ASN A 142 -14.27 22.13 -7.46
CA ASN A 142 -14.23 23.58 -7.55
C ASN A 142 -12.95 24.06 -8.24
N LEU A 143 -12.22 23.17 -8.92
CA LEU A 143 -11.00 23.52 -9.64
C LEU A 143 -11.32 24.37 -10.88
N PRO A 144 -10.45 25.34 -11.23
CA PRO A 144 -10.58 26.09 -12.48
C PRO A 144 -10.63 25.19 -13.71
N GLN A 145 -11.31 25.65 -14.76
CA GLN A 145 -11.49 24.88 -15.98
C GLN A 145 -10.14 24.58 -16.65
N GLY A 146 -9.91 23.31 -16.96
CA GLY A 146 -8.66 22.82 -17.56
C GLY A 146 -7.63 22.30 -16.56
N ILE A 147 -7.78 22.61 -15.27
CA ILE A 147 -6.93 22.08 -14.20
C ILE A 147 -7.60 20.84 -13.60
N TYR A 148 -6.81 19.78 -13.41
CA TYR A 148 -7.30 18.59 -12.71
C TYR A 148 -6.26 18.01 -11.77
N LEU A 149 -6.79 17.34 -10.73
CA LEU A 149 -6.02 16.82 -9.61
C LEU A 149 -6.08 15.28 -9.58
N LYS A 150 -4.93 14.64 -9.38
CA LYS A 150 -4.83 13.19 -9.13
C LYS A 150 -3.91 12.91 -7.95
N GLU A 151 -4.03 11.71 -7.41
CA GLU A 151 -3.06 11.22 -6.44
C GLU A 151 -1.78 10.74 -7.14
N ASP A 152 -0.65 10.92 -6.46
CA ASP A 152 0.64 10.39 -6.88
C ASP A 152 0.74 8.90 -6.48
N TYR A 153 0.52 8.03 -7.46
CA TYR A 153 0.65 6.58 -7.28
C TYR A 153 1.92 6.05 -7.96
N PRO A 154 2.53 4.98 -7.43
CA PRO A 154 3.63 4.32 -8.11
C PRO A 154 3.16 3.71 -9.43
N LYS A 155 4.11 3.48 -10.34
CA LYS A 155 3.86 3.05 -11.73
C LYS A 155 3.01 1.78 -11.79
N GLU A 156 3.33 0.78 -10.97
CA GLU A 156 2.62 -0.50 -10.91
C GLU A 156 1.12 -0.34 -10.56
N VAL A 157 0.82 0.58 -9.63
CA VAL A 157 -0.56 0.90 -9.24
C VAL A 157 -1.27 1.65 -10.36
N LEU A 158 -0.60 2.57 -11.06
CA LEU A 158 -1.17 3.26 -12.21
C LEU A 158 -1.51 2.30 -13.36
N GLU A 159 -0.62 1.34 -13.64
CA GLU A 159 -0.84 0.30 -14.65
C GLU A 159 -2.02 -0.61 -14.26
N THR A 160 -2.07 -1.05 -13.01
CA THR A 160 -3.19 -1.84 -12.49
C THR A 160 -4.49 -1.07 -12.59
N ARG A 161 -4.51 0.21 -12.19
CA ARG A 161 -5.70 1.06 -12.32
C ARG A 161 -6.13 1.21 -13.78
N LYS A 162 -5.19 1.37 -14.72
CA LYS A 162 -5.50 1.44 -16.15
C LYS A 162 -6.22 0.19 -16.64
N LYS A 163 -5.82 -1.00 -16.17
CA LYS A 163 -6.49 -2.28 -16.46
C LYS A 163 -7.88 -2.38 -15.81
N LEU A 164 -8.08 -1.75 -14.65
CA LEU A 164 -9.37 -1.78 -13.93
C LEU A 164 -10.38 -0.73 -14.43
N LEU A 165 -9.96 0.28 -15.20
CA LEU A 165 -10.86 1.33 -15.71
C LEU A 165 -12.00 0.80 -16.60
N PRO A 166 -11.76 -0.12 -17.56
CA PRO A 166 -12.85 -0.70 -18.36
C PRO A 166 -13.87 -1.45 -17.49
N LEU A 167 -13.39 -2.28 -16.56
CA LEU A 167 -14.24 -3.03 -15.62
C LEU A 167 -15.06 -2.09 -14.72
N LEU A 168 -14.45 -1.00 -14.26
CA LEU A 168 -15.15 0.04 -13.49
C LEU A 168 -16.30 0.66 -14.30
N GLU A 169 -16.08 0.91 -15.58
CA GLU A 169 -17.10 1.50 -16.46
C GLU A 169 -18.23 0.51 -16.76
N GLU A 170 -17.91 -0.76 -16.97
CA GLU A 170 -18.89 -1.84 -17.12
C GLU A 170 -19.78 -1.98 -15.88
N GLU A 171 -19.20 -2.00 -14.69
CA GLU A 171 -19.96 -2.08 -13.44
C GLU A 171 -20.84 -0.85 -13.21
N ARG A 172 -20.39 0.34 -13.61
CA ARG A 172 -21.22 1.55 -13.59
C ARG A 172 -22.36 1.47 -14.59
N LYS A 173 -22.13 0.93 -15.79
CA LYS A 173 -23.18 0.70 -16.81
C LYS A 173 -24.24 -0.30 -16.34
N LYS A 174 -23.85 -1.30 -15.53
CA LYS A 174 -24.78 -2.22 -14.86
C LYS A 174 -25.62 -1.57 -13.74
N GLY A 175 -25.34 -0.30 -13.39
CA GLY A 175 -26.04 0.43 -12.32
C GLY A 175 -25.45 0.21 -10.92
N ASN A 176 -24.29 -0.44 -10.79
CA ASN A 176 -23.61 -0.62 -9.52
C ASN A 176 -22.78 0.63 -9.15
N LEU A 177 -22.68 0.93 -7.86
CA LEU A 177 -21.79 1.99 -7.37
C LEU A 177 -20.36 1.47 -7.32
N ALA A 178 -19.60 1.66 -8.39
CA ALA A 178 -18.22 1.21 -8.49
C ALA A 178 -17.21 2.38 -8.41
N TYR A 179 -16.14 2.19 -7.63
CA TYR A 179 -15.01 3.12 -7.49
C TYR A 179 -13.68 2.40 -7.24
N LEU A 180 -12.58 3.04 -7.63
CA LEU A 180 -11.23 2.50 -7.43
C LEU A 180 -10.61 3.04 -6.14
N LYS A 181 -10.24 2.15 -5.22
CA LYS A 181 -9.46 2.48 -4.01
C LYS A 181 -8.05 1.91 -4.17
N TYR A 182 -7.06 2.78 -4.33
CA TYR A 182 -5.67 2.40 -4.59
C TYR A 182 -5.57 1.45 -5.81
N ASN A 183 -5.18 0.19 -5.63
CA ASN A 183 -5.09 -0.86 -6.65
C ASN A 183 -6.31 -1.78 -6.74
N LYS A 184 -7.43 -1.47 -6.06
CA LYS A 184 -8.61 -2.34 -5.99
C LYS A 184 -9.87 -1.66 -6.54
N LEU A 185 -10.67 -2.44 -7.27
CA LEU A 185 -12.03 -2.07 -7.65
C LEU A 185 -13.00 -2.45 -6.53
N VAL A 186 -13.76 -1.47 -6.03
CA VAL A 186 -14.79 -1.66 -5.02
C VAL A 186 -16.13 -1.44 -5.70
N VAL A 187 -16.96 -2.48 -5.72
CA VAL A 187 -18.33 -2.45 -6.25
C VAL A 187 -19.28 -2.52 -5.06
N LYS A 188 -20.16 -1.53 -4.94
CA LYS A 188 -21.24 -1.52 -3.95
C LYS A 188 -22.57 -1.61 -4.68
N ASN A 189 -23.34 -2.63 -4.36
CA ASN A 189 -24.71 -2.71 -4.85
C ASN A 189 -25.58 -1.73 -4.05
N PRO A 190 -26.40 -0.91 -4.72
CA PRO A 190 -27.29 0.02 -4.04
C PRO A 190 -28.26 -0.70 -3.07
N LYS A 191 -28.65 -1.95 -3.39
CA LYS A 191 -29.52 -2.79 -2.54
C LYS A 191 -28.89 -3.20 -1.20
N ASP A 192 -27.58 -3.43 -1.15
CA ASP A 192 -26.88 -3.84 0.08
C ASP A 192 -26.60 -2.66 1.02
N SER A 193 -26.44 -1.44 0.46
CA SER A 193 -26.19 -0.23 1.26
C SER A 193 -27.35 0.17 2.18
N ASN A 194 -28.59 -0.24 1.85
CA ASN A 194 -29.77 0.13 2.63
C ASN A 194 -30.02 -0.82 3.83
N ARG A 195 -29.37 -1.99 3.86
CA ARG A 195 -29.47 -2.93 5.00
C ARG A 195 -28.64 -2.51 6.21
N GLU A 196 -27.65 -1.64 6.02
CA GLU A 196 -26.70 -1.26 7.08
C GLU A 196 -27.08 0.04 7.83
N LYS A 197 -28.17 0.70 7.41
CA LYS A 197 -28.92 1.57 8.31
C LYS A 197 -29.64 0.69 9.32
N ARG A 198 -28.87 0.13 10.28
CA ARG A 198 -29.41 -0.49 11.49
C ARG A 198 -30.36 0.53 12.09
N LYS A 199 -31.67 0.31 11.93
CA LYS A 199 -32.65 0.93 12.80
C LYS A 199 -32.18 0.56 14.20
N ARG A 200 -31.78 1.55 14.99
CA ARG A 200 -31.58 1.36 16.41
C ARG A 200 -32.94 0.88 16.92
N ASP A 201 -33.04 -0.38 17.35
CA ASP A 201 -34.18 -0.80 18.12
C ASP A 201 -34.30 0.20 19.27
N LYS A 202 -35.52 0.68 19.53
CA LYS A 202 -35.78 1.61 20.63
C LYS A 202 -35.44 0.88 21.92
N THR A 203 -34.20 0.99 22.38
CA THR A 203 -33.84 0.63 23.74
C THR A 203 -34.58 1.61 24.63
N GLU A 204 -35.45 1.09 25.49
CA GLU A 204 -36.04 1.85 26.59
C GLU A 204 -34.91 2.58 27.32
N SER A 205 -35.05 3.90 27.44
CA SER A 205 -34.10 4.73 28.18
C SER A 205 -33.98 4.19 29.60
N PRO A 206 -32.78 4.11 30.20
CA PRO A 206 -32.66 3.74 31.60
C PRO A 206 -33.45 4.74 32.44
N GLU A 207 -34.35 4.25 33.30
CA GLU A 207 -35.05 5.09 34.28
C GLU A 207 -34.02 5.89 35.09
N ALA A 208 -34.27 7.21 35.20
CA ALA A 208 -33.43 8.08 35.99
C ALA A 208 -33.48 7.64 37.47
N PRO A 209 -32.33 7.57 38.17
CA PRO A 209 -32.33 7.22 39.59
C PRO A 209 -33.07 8.31 40.40
N PRO A 210 -33.81 7.93 41.46
CA PRO A 210 -34.62 8.87 42.23
C PRO A 210 -33.73 9.90 42.92
N THR A 211 -33.92 11.17 42.57
CA THR A 211 -33.31 12.32 43.24
C THR A 211 -33.80 12.44 44.66
N ASN A 212 -32.98 12.04 45.63
CA ASN A 212 -33.19 12.33 47.04
C ASN A 212 -32.22 13.43 47.49
N ILE A 213 -32.51 14.67 47.11
CA ILE A 213 -31.77 15.84 47.61
C ILE A 213 -32.58 16.46 48.75
N LYS A 214 -32.15 16.19 49.98
CA LYS A 214 -32.60 16.90 51.18
C LYS A 214 -32.25 18.39 51.05
N LYS A 215 -33.27 19.25 51.06
CA LYS A 215 -33.12 20.72 51.20
C LYS A 215 -32.39 21.03 52.51
N LYS A 216 -31.17 21.56 52.45
CA LYS A 216 -30.58 22.35 53.54
C LYS A 216 -30.74 23.82 53.18
N GLN A 217 -31.54 24.53 53.97
CA GLN A 217 -31.64 25.98 53.95
C GLN A 217 -30.31 26.58 54.41
N ILE A 218 -29.77 27.52 53.64
CA ILE A 218 -28.72 28.43 54.11
C ILE A 218 -29.33 29.83 54.02
N ASN A 219 -29.46 30.47 55.19
CA ASN A 219 -30.03 31.80 55.38
C ASN A 219 -29.09 32.87 54.80
N ASP A 220 -29.65 33.72 53.95
CA ASP A 220 -29.11 35.03 53.57
C ASP A 220 -29.10 35.95 54.80
N LYS A 221 -27.93 36.50 55.14
CA LYS A 221 -27.82 37.73 55.93
C LYS A 221 -27.07 38.77 55.11
N ARG A 222 -27.83 39.77 54.65
CA ARG A 222 -27.37 41.02 54.03
C ARG A 222 -26.62 41.87 55.05
N GLY A 223 -25.57 42.55 54.61
CA GLY A 223 -24.94 43.68 55.27
C GLY A 223 -24.29 44.60 54.22
N PRO A 224 -24.35 45.95 54.35
CA PRO A 224 -24.26 46.86 53.21
C PRO A 224 -22.89 47.52 52.98
N SER A 225 -22.77 48.04 51.77
CA SER A 225 -21.83 49.01 51.19
C SER A 225 -21.35 50.16 52.11
N THR A 226 -20.04 50.45 52.12
CA THR A 226 -19.54 51.84 52.05
C THR A 226 -18.06 51.95 51.62
N MET A 227 -17.83 52.95 50.76
CA MET A 227 -16.62 53.66 50.29
C MET A 227 -15.50 52.89 49.58
#